data_AF-A0A4R0RL82-F1
#
_entry.id   AF-A0A4R0RL82-F1
#
_cell.length_a   1.000
_cell.length_b   1.000
_cell.length_c   1.000
_cell.angle_alpha   90.00
_cell.angle_beta   90.00
_cell.angle_gamma   90.00
#
_symmetry.space_group_name_H-M   'P 1'
#
loop_
_entity.id
_entity.type
_entity.pdbx_description
1 polymer ?
#
loop_
_entity_poly.entity_id
_entity_poly.type
_entity_poly.pdbx_seq_one_letter_code
_entity_poly.pdbx_strand_id
1 'polypeptide(L)'
;MRFFDMKVAVLLLGGSTAASAWKVYTVPHSTTGQDDTPALVAALASGNFSSNASILFKKGVTYNIFTPITFPAFTNVEVHIEGNLTYPSDIPTIQNIVGSSGFPGAWFTFSGGTNVTLRGSTDPKWGWVDGHGQAWWDANQQVNRPHGWAFSKISNGIIRDMKLWKPIGWNFATSGSSNLHAFNNKIVAVSSTKVPSPRPRFSSASDTFNSHSLSTQCAHFHAVHLESDGFSAGGTNMLFENNHIQNGDDCLTVGSGAKNIHFRECVRETYALAFLAHSNSYCEGGHGLSIGSLGKGGSVADVQDILIENVQMKNTLYGARFKSWTGGNGLARNVTWKNIFFTNVPFPIYVTQNYWDQGIGPKPNTTSTNNTHIQDFLFQNFVGTIEDKPYVEGSCVSDPCWYAVPGATGKEVAILDLYPGTGSLFSANNVVAKGILGFTETGAQVRVMCSSTTVSNDVGFKCWDGPFIPTRAGL
;
A
#
# COMPACT_ATOMS: atom_id res chain seq x y z
N MET A 1 -37.76 -62.92 -48.93
CA MET A 1 -36.39 -62.61 -49.38
C MET A 1 -35.88 -61.41 -48.60
N ARG A 2 -34.60 -61.43 -48.25
CA ARG A 2 -33.86 -60.64 -47.24
C ARG A 2 -34.19 -59.14 -47.16
N PHE A 3 -34.39 -58.63 -45.93
CA PHE A 3 -34.17 -57.22 -45.58
C PHE A 3 -32.83 -57.09 -44.86
N PHE A 4 -32.00 -56.15 -45.29
CA PHE A 4 -30.68 -55.84 -44.72
C PHE A 4 -30.84 -54.96 -43.48
N ASP A 5 -30.29 -55.39 -42.36
CA ASP A 5 -30.17 -54.60 -41.13
C ASP A 5 -28.82 -53.87 -41.13
N MET A 6 -28.85 -52.53 -41.17
CA MET A 6 -27.66 -51.68 -41.15
C MET A 6 -27.45 -51.14 -39.73
N LYS A 7 -26.55 -51.76 -38.96
CA LYS A 7 -26.15 -51.26 -37.64
C LYS A 7 -25.09 -50.17 -37.78
N VAL A 8 -25.49 -48.93 -37.47
CA VAL A 8 -24.58 -47.80 -37.29
C VAL A 8 -23.89 -47.95 -35.93
N ALA A 9 -22.56 -48.05 -35.93
CA ALA A 9 -21.75 -48.01 -34.71
C ALA A 9 -21.39 -46.55 -34.40
N VAL A 10 -21.95 -45.99 -33.33
CA VAL A 10 -21.53 -44.70 -32.78
C VAL A 10 -20.29 -44.94 -31.91
N LEU A 11 -19.14 -44.46 -32.36
CA LEU A 11 -17.89 -44.48 -31.59
C LEU A 11 -17.90 -43.30 -30.61
N LEU A 12 -18.24 -43.54 -29.35
CA LEU A 12 -18.04 -42.59 -28.25
C LEU A 12 -16.56 -42.58 -27.87
N LEU A 13 -15.80 -41.62 -28.43
CA LEU A 13 -14.46 -41.28 -27.94
C LEU A 13 -14.60 -40.56 -26.59
N GLY A 14 -14.61 -41.33 -25.50
CA GLY A 14 -14.46 -40.80 -24.15
C GLY A 14 -13.06 -40.25 -23.96
N GLY A 15 -12.87 -38.95 -24.17
CA GLY A 15 -11.65 -38.25 -23.80
C GLY A 15 -11.51 -38.21 -22.29
N SER A 16 -10.68 -39.09 -21.72
CA SER A 16 -10.27 -39.01 -20.32
C SER A 16 -9.33 -37.82 -20.13
N THR A 17 -9.83 -36.71 -19.60
CA THR A 17 -8.98 -35.62 -19.12
C THR A 17 -8.28 -36.09 -17.84
N ALA A 18 -7.02 -36.51 -17.95
CA ALA A 18 -6.19 -36.78 -16.79
C ALA A 18 -5.92 -35.46 -16.05
N ALA A 19 -6.60 -35.24 -14.92
CA ALA A 19 -6.26 -34.14 -14.03
C ALA A 19 -4.84 -34.39 -13.48
N SER A 20 -3.92 -33.44 -13.70
CA SER A 20 -2.59 -33.47 -13.10
C SER A 20 -2.73 -33.55 -11.58
N ALA A 21 -2.07 -34.53 -10.96
CA ALA A 21 -2.06 -34.67 -9.50
C ALA A 21 -1.45 -33.42 -8.84
N TRP A 22 -2.09 -32.91 -7.78
CA TRP A 22 -1.59 -31.78 -7.01
C TRP A 22 -0.40 -32.20 -6.15
N LYS A 23 0.70 -31.45 -6.20
CA LYS A 23 1.92 -31.74 -5.44
C LYS A 23 2.04 -30.85 -4.21
N VAL A 24 2.67 -31.35 -3.15
CA VAL A 24 2.99 -30.52 -1.97
C VAL A 24 4.48 -30.64 -1.68
N TYR A 25 5.19 -29.51 -1.70
CA TYR A 25 6.55 -29.38 -1.22
C TYR A 25 6.51 -28.73 0.17
N THR A 26 6.88 -29.48 1.21
CA THR A 26 7.06 -28.90 2.55
C THR A 26 8.49 -28.41 2.67
N VAL A 27 8.68 -27.14 2.99
CA VAL A 27 10.00 -26.54 3.17
C VAL A 27 10.69 -27.22 4.36
N PRO A 28 11.88 -27.80 4.19
CA PRO A 28 12.64 -28.39 5.29
C PRO A 28 13.15 -27.30 6.21
N HIS A 29 13.34 -27.64 7.49
CA HIS A 29 13.86 -26.73 8.51
C HIS A 29 15.06 -27.37 9.21
N SER A 30 16.10 -26.57 9.39
CA SER A 30 17.31 -26.89 10.12
C SER A 30 17.17 -26.50 11.59
N THR A 31 17.27 -27.48 12.49
CA THR A 31 17.21 -27.25 13.95
C THR A 31 18.49 -26.61 14.52
N THR A 32 19.49 -26.34 13.69
CA THR A 32 20.80 -25.79 14.11
C THR A 32 20.91 -24.27 13.89
N GLY A 33 19.80 -23.59 13.57
CA GLY A 33 19.76 -22.14 13.38
C GLY A 33 20.39 -21.66 12.05
N GLN A 34 20.61 -22.57 11.11
CA GLN A 34 21.14 -22.27 9.78
C GLN A 34 20.05 -21.72 8.86
N ASP A 35 20.46 -21.21 7.70
CA ASP A 35 19.56 -20.78 6.62
C ASP A 35 18.74 -21.96 6.07
N ASP A 36 17.41 -21.81 6.04
CA ASP A 36 16.46 -22.82 5.59
C ASP A 36 16.14 -22.73 4.09
N THR A 37 16.64 -21.69 3.42
CA THR A 37 16.34 -21.41 2.01
C THR A 37 17.00 -22.33 0.98
N PRO A 38 18.23 -22.89 1.17
CA PRO A 38 18.94 -23.56 0.08
C PRO A 38 18.17 -24.75 -0.53
N ALA A 39 17.51 -25.55 0.30
CA ALA A 39 16.73 -26.69 -0.17
C ALA A 39 15.48 -26.26 -0.96
N LEU A 40 14.81 -25.20 -0.52
CA LEU A 40 13.70 -24.61 -1.28
C LEU A 40 14.19 -24.06 -2.63
N VAL A 41 15.30 -23.32 -2.66
CA VAL A 41 15.87 -22.78 -3.91
C VAL A 41 16.21 -23.91 -4.89
N ALA A 42 16.84 -25.00 -4.42
CA ALA A 42 17.12 -26.17 -5.24
C ALA A 42 15.85 -26.83 -5.78
N ALA A 43 14.80 -26.96 -4.94
CA ALA A 43 13.52 -27.51 -5.35
C ALA A 43 12.82 -26.63 -6.41
N LEU A 44 12.87 -25.31 -6.26
CA LEU A 44 12.33 -24.35 -7.24
C LEU A 44 13.07 -24.43 -8.57
N ALA A 45 14.41 -24.51 -8.53
CA ALA A 45 15.26 -24.62 -9.73
C ALA A 45 15.01 -25.91 -10.53
N SER A 46 14.55 -26.98 -9.88
CA SER A 46 14.20 -28.23 -10.56
C SER A 46 12.97 -28.13 -11.47
N GLY A 47 12.12 -27.11 -11.28
CA GLY A 47 10.84 -26.96 -11.98
C GLY A 47 9.75 -27.94 -11.53
N ASN A 48 10.03 -28.89 -10.64
CA ASN A 48 9.07 -29.95 -10.25
C ASN A 48 7.80 -29.43 -9.55
N PHE A 49 7.86 -28.22 -9.01
CA PHE A 49 6.78 -27.55 -8.27
C PHE A 49 6.34 -26.23 -8.93
N SER A 50 6.62 -26.03 -10.22
CA SER A 50 6.21 -24.83 -10.94
C SER A 50 4.75 -24.84 -11.39
N SER A 51 4.05 -25.97 -11.28
CA SER A 51 2.64 -26.09 -11.64
C SER A 51 1.88 -27.09 -10.78
N ASN A 52 0.59 -26.80 -10.53
CA ASN A 52 -0.34 -27.64 -9.76
C ASN A 52 0.25 -28.08 -8.41
N ALA A 53 0.74 -27.12 -7.62
CA ALA A 53 1.52 -27.41 -6.42
C ALA A 53 1.26 -26.44 -5.26
N SER A 54 1.50 -26.93 -4.04
CA SER A 54 1.66 -26.11 -2.84
C SER A 54 3.12 -26.11 -2.38
N ILE A 55 3.65 -24.94 -2.05
CA ILE A 55 4.90 -24.76 -1.32
C ILE A 55 4.54 -24.39 0.12
N LEU A 56 4.81 -25.26 1.08
CA LEU A 56 4.33 -25.15 2.46
C LEU A 56 5.47 -24.87 3.44
N PHE A 57 5.44 -23.69 4.06
CA PHE A 57 6.16 -23.40 5.30
C PHE A 57 5.26 -23.82 6.44
N LYS A 58 5.61 -24.90 7.15
CA LYS A 58 4.72 -25.59 8.07
C LYS A 58 4.52 -24.82 9.38
N LYS A 59 3.29 -24.81 9.88
CA LYS A 59 2.95 -24.35 11.23
C LYS A 59 3.78 -25.06 12.29
N GLY A 60 4.18 -24.34 13.34
CA GLY A 60 5.03 -24.88 14.41
C GLY A 60 6.53 -24.65 14.18
N VAL A 61 6.90 -24.06 13.04
CA VAL A 61 8.29 -23.84 12.65
C VAL A 61 8.53 -22.35 12.43
N THR A 62 9.69 -21.85 12.86
CA THR A 62 10.23 -20.55 12.48
C THR A 62 11.39 -20.79 11.52
N TYR A 63 11.20 -20.44 10.26
CA TYR A 63 12.17 -20.63 9.19
C TYR A 63 13.12 -19.45 9.10
N ASN A 64 14.42 -19.72 9.08
CA ASN A 64 15.46 -18.73 8.86
C ASN A 64 15.60 -18.47 7.35
N ILE A 65 15.08 -17.34 6.89
CA ILE A 65 15.13 -16.96 5.48
C ILE A 65 16.31 -16.00 5.28
N PHE A 66 17.52 -16.52 5.32
CA PHE A 66 18.74 -15.69 5.30
C PHE A 66 19.25 -15.38 3.89
N THR A 67 18.78 -16.12 2.89
CA THR A 67 19.01 -15.82 1.47
C THR A 67 17.71 -15.40 0.79
N PRO A 68 17.70 -14.34 -0.04
CA PRO A 68 16.53 -13.97 -0.84
C PRO A 68 16.03 -15.12 -1.73
N ILE A 69 14.70 -15.27 -1.82
CA ILE A 69 14.08 -16.32 -2.63
C ILE A 69 13.50 -15.72 -3.90
N THR A 70 13.87 -16.30 -5.05
CA THR A 70 13.22 -16.03 -6.34
C THR A 70 12.37 -17.23 -6.73
N PHE A 71 11.05 -17.05 -6.68
CA PHE A 71 10.08 -17.99 -7.22
C PHE A 71 10.04 -17.88 -8.76
N PRO A 72 10.05 -19.01 -9.48
CA PRO A 72 9.96 -19.02 -10.94
C PRO A 72 8.55 -18.61 -11.40
N ALA A 73 8.34 -18.56 -12.71
CA ALA A 73 7.00 -18.42 -13.25
C ALA A 73 6.14 -19.64 -12.84
N PHE A 74 4.99 -19.36 -12.21
CA PHE A 74 4.09 -20.40 -11.72
C PHE A 74 2.82 -20.54 -12.56
N THR A 75 2.23 -21.73 -12.56
CA THR A 75 0.88 -21.98 -13.10
C THR A 75 0.06 -22.81 -12.12
N ASN A 76 -0.98 -22.24 -11.52
CA ASN A 76 -1.81 -22.94 -10.53
C ASN A 76 -0.98 -23.41 -9.32
N VAL A 77 -0.36 -22.46 -8.60
CA VAL A 77 0.52 -22.74 -7.44
C VAL A 77 0.09 -21.92 -6.24
N GLU A 78 0.16 -22.52 -5.05
CA GLU A 78 -0.04 -21.82 -3.79
C GLU A 78 1.23 -21.83 -2.93
N VAL A 79 1.65 -20.68 -2.43
CA VAL A 79 2.72 -20.54 -1.43
C VAL A 79 2.07 -20.28 -0.08
N HIS A 80 2.21 -21.23 0.85
CA HIS A 80 1.56 -21.26 2.16
C HIS A 80 2.56 -20.91 3.26
N ILE A 81 2.36 -19.77 3.91
CA ILE A 81 3.13 -19.32 5.06
C ILE A 81 2.36 -19.66 6.35
N GLU A 82 2.36 -20.95 6.72
CA GLU A 82 1.72 -21.43 7.96
C GLU A 82 2.67 -21.37 9.15
N GLY A 83 3.99 -21.44 8.92
CA GLY A 83 5.05 -21.19 9.90
C GLY A 83 5.50 -19.73 9.93
N ASN A 84 6.33 -19.36 10.90
CA ASN A 84 6.95 -18.04 10.92
C ASN A 84 8.17 -18.01 9.99
N LEU A 85 8.49 -16.84 9.43
CA LEU A 85 9.69 -16.58 8.66
C LEU A 85 10.48 -15.48 9.37
N THR A 86 11.81 -15.58 9.43
CA THR A 86 12.67 -14.53 10.00
C THR A 86 13.77 -14.17 9.03
N TYR A 87 14.02 -12.86 8.89
CA TYR A 87 15.16 -12.34 8.14
C TYR A 87 16.43 -12.46 9.00
N PRO A 88 17.63 -12.25 8.42
CA PRO A 88 18.79 -11.90 9.22
C PRO A 88 18.47 -10.64 10.04
N SER A 89 18.89 -10.58 11.30
CA SER A 89 18.64 -9.41 12.16
C SER A 89 19.72 -8.33 12.05
N ASP A 90 20.85 -8.65 11.41
CA ASP A 90 22.02 -7.78 11.29
C ASP A 90 21.97 -6.91 10.02
N ILE A 91 22.08 -5.59 10.19
CA ILE A 91 22.01 -4.62 9.09
C ILE A 91 23.13 -4.86 8.05
N PRO A 92 24.44 -4.91 8.41
CA PRO A 92 25.51 -5.19 7.45
C PRO A 92 25.29 -6.46 6.62
N THR A 93 24.81 -7.54 7.24
CA THR A 93 24.52 -8.81 6.56
C THR A 93 23.52 -8.61 5.42
N ILE A 94 22.40 -7.94 5.71
CA ILE A 94 21.38 -7.64 4.70
C ILE A 94 21.92 -6.66 3.65
N GLN A 95 22.64 -5.60 4.05
CA GLN A 95 23.20 -4.61 3.12
C GLN A 95 24.18 -5.24 2.12
N ASN A 96 24.99 -6.21 2.56
CA ASN A 96 25.89 -6.96 1.68
C ASN A 96 25.14 -7.80 0.66
N ILE A 97 24.03 -8.44 1.07
CA ILE A 97 23.17 -9.22 0.18
C ILE A 97 22.49 -8.29 -0.84
N VAL A 98 21.85 -7.22 -0.38
CA VAL A 98 21.13 -6.27 -1.23
C VAL A 98 22.06 -5.51 -2.18
N GLY A 99 23.28 -5.19 -1.73
CA GLY A 99 24.31 -4.54 -2.53
C GLY A 99 24.98 -5.45 -3.56
N SER A 100 24.70 -6.76 -3.53
CA SER A 100 25.23 -7.70 -4.53
C SER A 100 24.53 -7.55 -5.87
N SER A 101 25.26 -7.74 -6.97
CA SER A 101 24.70 -7.64 -8.34
C SER A 101 23.62 -8.69 -8.64
N GLY A 102 23.51 -9.74 -7.82
CA GLY A 102 22.53 -10.81 -7.97
C GLY A 102 21.23 -10.59 -7.19
N PHE A 103 21.09 -9.50 -6.43
CA PHE A 103 19.87 -9.22 -5.67
C PHE A 103 18.69 -8.91 -6.60
N PRO A 104 17.55 -9.63 -6.50
CA PRO A 104 16.44 -9.48 -7.44
C PRO A 104 15.56 -8.24 -7.20
N GLY A 105 15.88 -7.43 -6.18
CA GLY A 105 15.15 -6.21 -5.80
C GLY A 105 14.22 -6.37 -4.59
N ALA A 106 13.81 -7.60 -4.25
CA ALA A 106 13.03 -7.92 -3.05
C ALA A 106 13.49 -9.22 -2.40
N TRP A 107 13.26 -9.37 -1.09
CA TRP A 107 13.62 -10.58 -0.36
C TRP A 107 12.87 -11.82 -0.84
N PHE A 108 11.60 -11.65 -1.21
CA PHE A 108 10.80 -12.65 -1.93
C PHE A 108 10.35 -12.09 -3.27
N THR A 109 10.78 -12.72 -4.35
CA THR A 109 10.47 -12.27 -5.72
C THR A 109 9.70 -13.33 -6.48
N PHE A 110 8.56 -12.98 -7.06
CA PHE A 110 7.85 -13.80 -8.04
C PHE A 110 8.22 -13.33 -9.45
N SER A 111 8.72 -14.25 -10.28
CA SER A 111 9.12 -13.92 -11.65
C SER A 111 7.93 -13.74 -12.61
N GLY A 112 6.74 -14.20 -12.20
CA GLY A 112 5.49 -14.11 -12.93
C GLY A 112 4.62 -15.35 -12.70
N GLY A 113 3.50 -15.44 -13.41
CA GLY A 113 2.68 -16.66 -13.38
C GLY A 113 1.20 -16.43 -13.60
N THR A 114 0.44 -17.52 -13.62
CA THR A 114 -1.02 -17.50 -13.72
C THR A 114 -1.65 -18.36 -12.64
N ASN A 115 -2.72 -17.87 -12.00
CA ASN A 115 -3.38 -18.55 -10.90
C ASN A 115 -2.42 -18.86 -9.75
N VAL A 116 -1.87 -17.82 -9.14
CA VAL A 116 -0.88 -17.93 -8.06
C VAL A 116 -1.47 -17.36 -6.78
N THR A 117 -1.41 -18.12 -5.69
CA THR A 117 -1.87 -17.68 -4.38
C THR A 117 -0.69 -17.58 -3.41
N LEU A 118 -0.47 -16.40 -2.84
CA LEU A 118 0.32 -16.22 -1.63
C LEU A 118 -0.63 -16.17 -0.43
N ARG A 119 -0.50 -17.11 0.49
CA ARG A 119 -1.41 -17.28 1.63
C ARG A 119 -0.66 -17.39 2.93
N GLY A 120 -1.04 -16.59 3.93
CA GLY A 120 -0.57 -16.73 5.31
C GLY A 120 -1.53 -17.54 6.19
N SER A 121 -1.12 -17.71 7.45
CA SER A 121 -1.91 -18.42 8.46
C SER A 121 -2.97 -17.52 9.12
N THR A 122 -4.16 -18.08 9.29
CA THR A 122 -5.23 -17.45 10.09
C THR A 122 -5.03 -17.63 11.59
N ASP A 123 -4.12 -18.50 12.03
CA ASP A 123 -3.79 -18.65 13.45
C ASP A 123 -3.04 -17.41 13.94
N PRO A 124 -3.49 -16.70 14.98
CA PRO A 124 -2.85 -15.46 15.43
C PRO A 124 -1.37 -15.63 15.85
N LYS A 125 -0.94 -16.83 16.25
CA LYS A 125 0.43 -17.11 16.72
C LYS A 125 1.43 -17.48 15.61
N TRP A 126 0.97 -17.83 14.42
CA TRP A 126 1.80 -18.43 13.37
C TRP A 126 1.64 -17.72 12.02
N GLY A 127 2.54 -17.92 11.06
CA GLY A 127 2.46 -17.25 9.76
C GLY A 127 2.98 -15.82 9.76
N TRP A 128 3.77 -15.43 10.77
CA TRP A 128 4.40 -14.11 10.84
C TRP A 128 5.71 -14.08 10.07
N VAL A 129 5.93 -13.02 9.30
CA VAL A 129 7.21 -12.70 8.67
C VAL A 129 7.86 -11.57 9.46
N ASP A 130 8.93 -11.86 10.20
CA ASP A 130 9.68 -10.88 10.97
C ASP A 130 10.85 -10.33 10.15
N GLY A 131 10.76 -9.04 9.81
CA GLY A 131 11.78 -8.33 9.04
C GLY A 131 12.91 -7.76 9.88
N HIS A 132 12.81 -7.71 11.22
CA HIS A 132 13.78 -7.04 12.10
C HIS A 132 14.01 -5.55 11.79
N GLY A 133 13.00 -4.84 11.28
CA GLY A 133 13.09 -3.44 10.85
C GLY A 133 13.46 -2.43 11.95
N GLN A 134 13.31 -2.78 13.24
CA GLN A 134 13.54 -1.84 14.34
C GLN A 134 14.93 -1.20 14.31
N ALA A 135 15.99 -2.01 14.15
CA ALA A 135 17.35 -1.52 14.14
C ALA A 135 17.61 -0.57 12.96
N TRP A 136 16.96 -0.81 11.82
CA TRP A 136 17.07 0.05 10.64
C TRP A 136 16.45 1.41 10.86
N TRP A 137 15.28 1.44 11.48
CA TRP A 137 14.54 2.66 11.78
C TRP A 137 15.23 3.50 12.84
N ASP A 138 15.71 2.88 13.92
CA ASP A 138 16.46 3.56 14.98
C ASP A 138 17.76 4.18 14.45
N ALA A 139 18.42 3.52 13.51
CA ALA A 139 19.62 4.02 12.84
C ALA A 139 19.34 4.99 11.68
N ASN A 140 18.08 5.20 11.31
CA ASN A 140 17.67 5.89 10.08
C ASN A 140 18.45 5.40 8.83
N GLN A 141 18.69 4.08 8.73
CA GLN A 141 19.55 3.51 7.71
C GLN A 141 18.80 3.30 6.38
N GLN A 142 19.17 4.05 5.34
CA GLN A 142 18.54 4.01 4.01
C GLN A 142 19.32 3.18 2.97
N VAL A 143 20.61 2.94 3.20
CA VAL A 143 21.49 2.30 2.21
C VAL A 143 21.17 0.82 2.11
N ASN A 144 20.97 0.33 0.87
CA ASN A 144 20.75 -1.08 0.55
C ASN A 144 19.64 -1.73 1.41
N ARG A 145 18.52 -1.01 1.55
CA ARG A 145 17.32 -1.49 2.23
C ARG A 145 16.53 -2.46 1.33
N PRO A 146 16.18 -3.67 1.77
CA PRO A 146 15.41 -4.61 0.97
C PRO A 146 13.92 -4.26 0.95
N HIS A 147 13.28 -4.49 -0.21
CA HIS A 147 11.82 -4.63 -0.27
C HIS A 147 11.43 -6.04 0.21
N GLY A 148 10.24 -6.20 0.75
CA GLY A 148 9.71 -7.47 1.25
C GLY A 148 9.34 -8.43 0.13
N TRP A 149 8.17 -8.22 -0.47
CA TRP A 149 7.52 -9.13 -1.42
C TRP A 149 7.27 -8.44 -2.76
N ALA A 150 7.89 -8.94 -3.83
CA ALA A 150 7.54 -8.59 -5.20
C ALA A 150 6.62 -9.66 -5.81
N PHE A 151 5.31 -9.48 -5.64
CA PHE A 151 4.25 -10.31 -6.23
C PHE A 151 3.83 -9.75 -7.60
N SER A 152 4.82 -9.65 -8.49
CA SER A 152 4.74 -8.94 -9.76
C SER A 152 4.45 -9.89 -10.93
N LYS A 153 3.85 -9.37 -12.00
CA LYS A 153 3.59 -10.09 -13.26
C LYS A 153 2.75 -11.37 -13.08
N ILE A 154 1.82 -11.35 -12.11
CA ILE A 154 0.88 -12.44 -11.86
C ILE A 154 -0.45 -12.14 -12.54
N SER A 155 -0.98 -13.09 -13.31
CA SER A 155 -2.36 -13.07 -13.80
C SER A 155 -3.25 -13.95 -12.91
N ASN A 156 -4.40 -13.44 -12.48
CA ASN A 156 -5.31 -14.12 -11.55
C ASN A 156 -4.58 -14.47 -10.24
N GLY A 157 -4.09 -13.44 -9.55
CA GLY A 157 -3.31 -13.58 -8.32
C GLY A 157 -4.16 -13.42 -7.06
N ILE A 158 -3.76 -14.09 -5.98
CA ILE A 158 -4.34 -13.88 -4.65
C ILE A 158 -3.22 -13.63 -3.64
N ILE A 159 -3.38 -12.61 -2.79
CA ILE A 159 -2.56 -12.39 -1.59
C ILE A 159 -3.50 -12.35 -0.39
N ARG A 160 -3.45 -13.33 0.51
CA ARG A 160 -4.38 -13.37 1.65
C ARG A 160 -3.78 -13.81 2.95
N ASP A 161 -4.36 -13.31 4.04
CA ASP A 161 -4.04 -13.73 5.42
C ASP A 161 -2.54 -13.57 5.79
N MET A 162 -1.79 -12.76 5.03
CA MET A 162 -0.37 -12.52 5.27
C MET A 162 -0.17 -11.64 6.50
N LYS A 163 0.87 -11.90 7.29
CA LYS A 163 1.19 -11.12 8.48
C LYS A 163 2.66 -10.72 8.49
N LEU A 164 2.92 -9.43 8.39
CA LEU A 164 4.26 -8.86 8.38
C LEU A 164 4.50 -8.10 9.68
N TRP A 165 5.59 -8.46 10.36
CA TRP A 165 6.04 -7.85 11.60
C TRP A 165 7.34 -7.11 11.35
N LYS A 166 7.37 -5.82 11.69
CA LYS A 166 8.53 -4.95 11.54
C LYS A 166 9.27 -5.14 10.21
N PRO A 167 8.57 -5.00 9.07
CA PRO A 167 9.24 -5.03 7.76
C PRO A 167 10.31 -3.95 7.69
N ILE A 168 11.41 -4.21 6.96
CA ILE A 168 12.51 -3.24 6.88
C ILE A 168 12.10 -2.02 6.04
N GLY A 169 11.42 -2.24 4.90
CA GLY A 169 10.92 -1.22 3.98
C GLY A 169 9.61 -1.66 3.32
N TRP A 170 9.45 -1.39 2.02
CA TRP A 170 8.23 -1.71 1.24
C TRP A 170 7.77 -3.15 1.41
N ASN A 171 6.46 -3.36 1.52
CA ASN A 171 5.89 -4.68 1.82
C ASN A 171 5.49 -5.46 0.57
N PHE A 172 4.49 -5.01 -0.19
CA PHE A 172 3.98 -5.74 -1.35
C PHE A 172 4.01 -4.90 -2.63
N ALA A 173 4.92 -5.24 -3.55
CA ALA A 173 4.91 -4.71 -4.91
C ALA A 173 4.13 -5.64 -5.84
N THR A 174 3.22 -5.09 -6.63
CA THR A 174 2.30 -5.87 -7.50
C THR A 174 2.38 -5.48 -8.97
N SER A 175 3.49 -4.84 -9.37
CA SER A 175 3.68 -4.27 -10.71
C SER A 175 3.50 -5.29 -11.83
N GLY A 176 2.76 -4.90 -12.87
CA GLY A 176 2.48 -5.73 -14.04
C GLY A 176 1.54 -6.92 -13.79
N SER A 177 0.98 -7.06 -12.58
CA SER A 177 -0.05 -8.07 -12.30
C SER A 177 -1.41 -7.68 -12.88
N SER A 178 -2.27 -8.67 -13.14
CA SER A 178 -3.63 -8.49 -13.64
C SER A 178 -4.61 -9.40 -12.91
N ASN A 179 -5.82 -8.91 -12.63
CA ASN A 179 -6.85 -9.64 -11.87
C ASN A 179 -6.29 -10.12 -10.51
N LEU A 180 -5.82 -9.18 -9.70
CA LEU A 180 -5.24 -9.47 -8.38
C LEU A 180 -6.27 -9.21 -7.29
N HIS A 181 -6.39 -10.11 -6.33
CA HIS A 181 -7.18 -9.89 -5.11
C HIS A 181 -6.31 -10.04 -3.86
N ALA A 182 -6.12 -8.95 -3.12
CA ALA A 182 -5.35 -8.91 -1.89
C ALA A 182 -6.25 -8.62 -0.68
N PHE A 183 -6.40 -9.56 0.24
CA PHE A 183 -7.34 -9.39 1.36
C PHE A 183 -6.94 -10.01 2.69
N ASN A 184 -7.47 -9.46 3.79
CA ASN A 184 -7.20 -9.91 5.16
C ASN A 184 -5.72 -9.93 5.54
N ASN A 185 -4.90 -9.06 4.94
CA ASN A 185 -3.49 -8.99 5.27
C ASN A 185 -3.26 -8.02 6.43
N LYS A 186 -2.23 -8.27 7.24
CA LYS A 186 -1.84 -7.45 8.39
C LYS A 186 -0.37 -7.05 8.28
N ILE A 187 -0.11 -5.75 8.32
CA ILE A 187 1.24 -5.17 8.33
C ILE A 187 1.38 -4.35 9.61
N VAL A 188 2.42 -4.66 10.40
CA VAL A 188 2.73 -3.95 11.66
C VAL A 188 4.17 -3.46 11.63
N ALA A 189 4.36 -2.27 11.09
CA ALA A 189 5.58 -1.48 11.12
C ALA A 189 5.46 -0.35 12.15
N VAL A 190 5.50 -0.72 13.45
CA VAL A 190 5.38 0.21 14.58
C VAL A 190 6.64 0.15 15.44
N SER A 191 7.21 1.33 15.73
CA SER A 191 8.44 1.49 16.50
C SER A 191 8.22 1.06 17.93
N SER A 192 9.15 0.31 18.49
CA SER A 192 9.26 0.16 19.94
C SER A 192 10.02 1.31 20.60
N THR A 193 10.73 2.13 19.83
CA THR A 193 11.52 3.25 20.37
C THR A 193 10.62 4.44 20.65
N LYS A 194 10.59 4.87 21.91
CA LYS A 194 9.90 6.09 22.34
C LYS A 194 10.73 7.29 21.88
N VAL A 195 10.42 7.84 20.71
CA VAL A 195 10.96 9.15 20.34
C VAL A 195 10.35 10.19 21.29
N PRO A 196 11.15 11.08 21.93
CA PRO A 196 10.62 12.20 22.68
C PRO A 196 9.83 13.10 21.73
N SER A 197 8.52 12.93 21.69
CA SER A 197 7.63 13.91 21.07
C SER A 197 7.77 15.23 21.86
N PRO A 198 7.59 16.42 21.26
CA PRO A 198 7.52 17.69 22.00
C PRO A 198 6.32 17.79 22.97
N ARG A 199 5.59 16.70 23.21
CA ARG A 199 4.40 16.62 24.07
C ARG A 199 4.78 16.74 25.56
N PRO A 200 3.98 17.45 26.38
CA PRO A 200 4.00 17.25 27.82
C PRO A 200 3.63 15.80 28.15
N ARG A 201 4.45 15.17 29.01
CA ARG A 201 4.32 13.77 29.44
C ARG A 201 3.06 13.54 30.28
N PHE A 202 2.33 12.45 30.01
CA PHE A 202 1.66 11.66 31.03
C PHE A 202 2.24 10.25 31.03
N SER A 203 2.75 9.82 32.18
CA SER A 203 3.49 8.57 32.38
C SER A 203 2.56 7.38 32.65
N SER A 204 2.80 6.22 32.06
CA SER A 204 3.29 5.03 32.79
C SER A 204 3.39 3.75 31.93
N ALA A 205 4.33 2.91 32.39
CA ALA A 205 4.44 1.46 32.27
C ALA A 205 4.86 0.79 30.94
N SER A 206 5.51 -0.36 31.17
CA SER A 206 6.39 -1.20 30.36
C SER A 206 5.66 -2.36 29.71
N ASP A 207 6.01 -2.74 28.48
CA ASP A 207 5.55 -4.00 27.87
C ASP A 207 6.71 -4.92 27.51
N THR A 208 6.65 -6.11 28.10
CA THR A 208 7.35 -7.32 27.68
C THR A 208 6.36 -8.21 26.95
N PHE A 209 6.87 -8.94 25.96
CA PHE A 209 6.10 -9.82 25.07
C PHE A 209 5.32 -10.87 25.87
N ASN A 210 4.03 -10.67 26.06
CA ASN A 210 3.13 -11.79 26.33
C ASN A 210 1.77 -11.57 25.67
N SER A 211 1.39 -12.56 24.88
CA SER A 211 0.10 -12.64 24.20
C SER A 211 -1.03 -12.63 25.22
N HIS A 212 -1.90 -11.61 25.13
CA HIS A 212 -3.30 -11.50 25.56
C HIS A 212 -3.57 -10.16 26.27
N SER A 213 -4.50 -9.39 25.69
CA SER A 213 -5.03 -8.07 26.11
C SER A 213 -4.49 -6.88 25.31
N LEU A 214 -5.13 -6.60 24.17
CA LEU A 214 -5.08 -5.28 23.52
C LEU A 214 -5.92 -4.30 24.36
N SER A 215 -5.31 -3.77 25.42
CA SER A 215 -5.84 -2.64 26.18
C SER A 215 -5.06 -1.38 25.79
N THR A 216 -5.77 -0.48 25.13
CA THR A 216 -5.37 0.82 24.58
C THR A 216 -4.60 1.73 25.54
N GLN A 217 -3.35 2.02 25.19
CA GLN A 217 -2.76 3.36 25.38
C GLN A 217 -1.63 3.56 24.36
N CYS A 218 -1.98 3.85 23.11
CA CYS A 218 -1.00 4.26 22.11
C CYS A 218 -0.44 5.62 22.51
N ALA A 219 0.76 5.64 23.10
CA ALA A 219 1.65 6.77 22.96
C ALA A 219 1.66 7.16 21.48
N HIS A 220 1.56 8.44 21.15
CA HIS A 220 1.55 8.86 19.76
C HIS A 220 2.91 8.55 19.16
N PHE A 221 2.95 7.48 18.36
CA PHE A 221 4.15 6.94 17.74
C PHE A 221 4.48 7.79 16.52
N HIS A 222 5.53 8.60 16.62
CA HIS A 222 6.13 9.27 15.47
C HIS A 222 7.11 8.26 14.87
N ALA A 223 6.61 7.43 13.96
CA ALA A 223 7.34 6.39 13.28
C ALA A 223 8.50 7.01 12.45
N VAL A 224 9.75 6.73 12.82
CA VAL A 224 10.94 6.95 11.98
C VAL A 224 11.08 5.78 10.98
N HIS A 225 9.96 5.32 10.40
CA HIS A 225 9.90 4.12 9.56
C HIS A 225 9.76 4.49 8.10
N LEU A 226 10.88 4.98 7.54
CA LEU A 226 10.94 5.46 6.17
C LEU A 226 10.58 4.32 5.19
N GLU A 227 9.72 4.64 4.22
CA GLU A 227 9.46 3.82 3.02
C GLU A 227 8.84 2.42 3.29
N SER A 228 8.05 2.28 4.35
CA SER A 228 7.38 1.02 4.72
C SER A 228 6.01 0.83 4.06
N ASP A 229 5.86 1.14 2.76
CA ASP A 229 4.56 1.10 2.08
C ASP A 229 3.84 -0.25 2.25
N GLY A 230 2.52 -0.22 2.41
CA GLY A 230 1.69 -1.42 2.49
C GLY A 230 1.61 -2.16 1.16
N PHE A 231 0.86 -1.60 0.20
CA PHE A 231 0.76 -2.14 -1.15
C PHE A 231 1.14 -1.10 -2.20
N SER A 232 1.93 -1.51 -3.19
CA SER A 232 2.17 -0.75 -4.42
C SER A 232 1.44 -1.39 -5.59
N ALA A 233 0.39 -0.72 -6.06
CA ALA A 233 -0.45 -1.10 -7.19
C ALA A 233 0.10 -0.51 -8.50
N GLY A 234 0.63 -1.39 -9.35
CA GLY A 234 1.24 -1.02 -10.65
C GLY A 234 0.75 -1.91 -11.80
N GLY A 235 -0.50 -2.36 -11.75
CA GLY A 235 -1.07 -3.25 -12.77
C GLY A 235 -2.55 -2.99 -13.00
N THR A 236 -3.32 -4.02 -13.39
CA THR A 236 -4.70 -3.83 -13.86
C THR A 236 -5.70 -4.73 -13.13
N ASN A 237 -6.92 -4.23 -12.91
CA ASN A 237 -8.00 -4.98 -12.24
C ASN A 237 -7.53 -5.53 -10.89
N MET A 238 -7.24 -4.64 -9.95
CA MET A 238 -6.73 -5.02 -8.64
C MET A 238 -7.73 -4.65 -7.55
N LEU A 239 -8.05 -5.62 -6.70
CA LEU A 239 -8.95 -5.46 -5.56
C LEU A 239 -8.17 -5.66 -4.26
N PHE A 240 -8.20 -4.67 -3.38
CA PHE A 240 -7.61 -4.70 -2.06
C PHE A 240 -8.72 -4.59 -1.02
N GLU A 241 -8.92 -5.63 -0.20
CA GLU A 241 -10.04 -5.69 0.75
C GLU A 241 -9.63 -6.03 2.18
N ASN A 242 -10.18 -5.33 3.16
CA ASN A 242 -10.04 -5.66 4.59
C ASN A 242 -8.58 -5.82 5.04
N ASN A 243 -7.69 -4.96 4.56
CA ASN A 243 -6.28 -4.99 4.92
C ASN A 243 -6.03 -4.05 6.12
N HIS A 244 -5.27 -4.52 7.11
CA HIS A 244 -4.88 -3.75 8.29
C HIS A 244 -3.42 -3.33 8.18
N ILE A 245 -3.17 -2.05 7.96
CA ILE A 245 -1.85 -1.52 7.66
C ILE A 245 -1.49 -0.47 8.70
N GLN A 246 -0.50 -0.79 9.53
CA GLN A 246 0.17 0.14 10.43
C GLN A 246 1.60 0.28 9.95
N ASN A 247 1.96 1.46 9.44
CA ASN A 247 3.27 1.70 8.85
C ASN A 247 3.71 3.16 8.98
N GLY A 248 4.87 3.49 8.38
CA GLY A 248 5.42 4.84 8.33
C GLY A 248 5.34 5.52 6.96
N ASP A 249 4.79 4.86 5.93
CA ASP A 249 4.64 5.44 4.59
C ASP A 249 3.26 5.07 3.99
N ASP A 250 3.11 5.06 2.67
CA ASP A 250 1.82 4.90 2.02
C ASP A 250 1.13 3.58 2.37
N CYS A 251 -0.15 3.64 2.73
CA CYS A 251 -0.99 2.45 2.93
C CYS A 251 -1.22 1.74 1.58
N LEU A 252 -1.48 2.54 0.55
CA LEU A 252 -1.55 2.15 -0.85
C LEU A 252 -0.82 3.20 -1.68
N THR A 253 0.05 2.77 -2.60
CA THR A 253 0.54 3.58 -3.72
C THR A 253 -0.02 3.09 -5.04
N VAL A 254 -0.54 3.98 -5.88
CA VAL A 254 -0.95 3.68 -7.25
C VAL A 254 0.04 4.33 -8.21
N GLY A 255 0.81 3.50 -8.92
CA GLY A 255 1.85 3.93 -9.84
C GLY A 255 1.35 4.15 -11.28
N SER A 256 2.22 4.74 -12.10
CA SER A 256 1.96 4.92 -13.55
C SER A 256 1.65 3.59 -14.24
N GLY A 257 0.67 3.59 -15.15
CA GLY A 257 0.18 2.41 -15.87
C GLY A 257 -0.92 1.64 -15.15
N ALA A 258 -1.23 1.97 -13.90
CA ALA A 258 -2.28 1.29 -13.14
C ALA A 258 -3.69 1.64 -13.64
N LYS A 259 -4.55 0.63 -13.77
CA LYS A 259 -5.94 0.78 -14.24
C LYS A 259 -6.92 -0.09 -13.46
N ASN A 260 -8.10 0.42 -13.17
CA ASN A 260 -9.16 -0.32 -12.47
C ASN A 260 -8.65 -0.89 -11.12
N ILE A 261 -8.36 0.03 -10.19
CA ILE A 261 -7.88 -0.30 -8.85
C ILE A 261 -9.00 0.01 -7.86
N HIS A 262 -9.37 -0.99 -7.05
CA HIS A 262 -10.37 -0.86 -6.00
C HIS A 262 -9.78 -1.20 -4.65
N PHE A 263 -9.77 -0.24 -3.72
CA PHE A 263 -9.38 -0.46 -2.34
C PHE A 263 -10.59 -0.20 -1.44
N ARG A 264 -11.05 -1.21 -0.70
CA ARG A 264 -12.26 -1.04 0.13
C ARG A 264 -12.34 -1.91 1.36
N GLU A 265 -13.21 -1.55 2.28
CA GLU A 265 -13.80 -2.53 3.20
C GLU A 265 -14.90 -3.33 2.49
N CYS A 266 -14.86 -4.65 2.64
CA CYS A 266 -15.90 -5.57 2.19
C CYS A 266 -16.91 -5.77 3.34
N VAL A 267 -17.90 -4.88 3.41
CA VAL A 267 -19.01 -4.99 4.36
C VAL A 267 -20.02 -6.01 3.81
N ARG A 268 -20.27 -7.12 4.52
CA ARG A 268 -21.47 -7.93 4.24
C ARG A 268 -22.68 -7.12 4.69
N GLU A 269 -23.65 -6.90 3.80
CA GLU A 269 -24.80 -5.96 3.92
C GLU A 269 -25.66 -6.04 5.21
N THR A 270 -25.38 -6.91 6.17
CA THR A 270 -26.30 -7.22 7.26
C THR A 270 -26.03 -6.54 8.61
N TYR A 271 -24.90 -5.87 8.86
CA TYR A 271 -24.69 -5.22 10.17
C TYR A 271 -23.91 -3.91 10.10
N ALA A 272 -24.63 -2.78 10.17
CA ALA A 272 -24.08 -1.43 10.36
C ALA A 272 -23.29 -1.24 11.69
N LEU A 273 -23.26 -2.26 12.56
CA LEU A 273 -22.48 -2.26 13.81
C LEU A 273 -21.10 -2.95 13.67
N ALA A 274 -20.77 -3.49 12.50
CA ALA A 274 -19.47 -4.12 12.24
C ALA A 274 -18.32 -3.11 12.10
N PHE A 275 -18.60 -1.80 12.13
CA PHE A 275 -17.58 -0.73 12.05
C PHE A 275 -16.54 -0.77 13.19
N LEU A 276 -16.79 -1.56 14.25
CA LEU A 276 -15.90 -1.81 15.39
C LEU A 276 -15.25 -3.21 15.39
N ALA A 277 -15.54 -4.06 14.40
CA ALA A 277 -14.93 -5.39 14.27
C ALA A 277 -13.62 -5.29 13.46
N HIS A 278 -12.65 -6.14 13.78
CA HIS A 278 -11.27 -6.14 13.28
C HIS A 278 -11.12 -6.54 11.79
N SER A 279 -12.06 -6.14 10.92
CA SER A 279 -12.16 -6.59 9.52
C SER A 279 -12.35 -5.41 8.56
N ASN A 280 -11.77 -4.26 8.90
CA ASN A 280 -11.92 -3.04 8.12
C ASN A 280 -10.65 -2.78 7.33
N SER A 281 -10.78 -2.16 6.15
CA SER A 281 -9.64 -1.54 5.51
C SER A 281 -9.19 -0.37 6.38
N TYR A 282 -8.02 -0.53 7.00
CA TYR A 282 -7.53 0.33 8.07
C TYR A 282 -6.09 0.74 7.79
N CYS A 283 -5.83 2.05 7.81
CA CYS A 283 -4.52 2.63 7.65
C CYS A 283 -4.17 3.50 8.87
N GLU A 284 -3.06 3.23 9.53
CA GLU A 284 -2.59 4.04 10.66
C GLU A 284 -1.10 4.37 10.60
N GLY A 285 -0.78 5.62 10.97
CA GLY A 285 0.58 6.14 11.04
C GLY A 285 1.07 6.78 9.75
N GLY A 286 1.22 6.01 8.68
CA GLY A 286 1.99 6.42 7.50
C GLY A 286 1.38 7.53 6.62
N HIS A 287 1.67 7.52 5.32
CA HIS A 287 1.37 8.61 4.40
C HIS A 287 0.03 8.52 3.66
N GLY A 288 -0.84 7.60 4.07
CA GLY A 288 -2.21 7.54 3.61
C GLY A 288 -2.43 6.79 2.30
N LEU A 289 -3.48 7.15 1.57
CA LEU A 289 -3.90 6.50 0.32
C LEU A 289 -3.47 7.35 -0.87
N SER A 290 -2.38 6.94 -1.52
CA SER A 290 -1.66 7.77 -2.48
C SER A 290 -1.79 7.29 -3.93
N ILE A 291 -2.03 8.24 -4.84
CA ILE A 291 -1.79 8.08 -6.27
C ILE A 291 -0.51 8.86 -6.62
N GLY A 292 0.45 8.17 -7.22
CA GLY A 292 1.77 8.69 -7.58
C GLY A 292 2.93 8.20 -6.71
N SER A 293 4.13 8.76 -6.84
CA SER A 293 4.42 9.98 -7.61
C SER A 293 4.40 9.77 -9.13
N LEU A 294 3.65 10.60 -9.85
CA LEU A 294 3.48 10.50 -11.30
C LEU A 294 4.37 11.50 -12.06
N GLY A 295 4.90 11.08 -13.20
CA GLY A 295 5.58 11.97 -14.15
C GLY A 295 7.01 12.36 -13.78
N LYS A 296 7.73 11.52 -13.02
CA LYS A 296 9.14 11.77 -12.66
C LYS A 296 9.98 12.09 -13.89
N GLY A 297 10.76 13.17 -13.82
CA GLY A 297 11.64 13.59 -14.92
C GLY A 297 10.91 13.99 -16.21
N GLY A 298 9.63 14.42 -16.12
CA GLY A 298 8.83 14.78 -17.28
C GLY A 298 8.26 13.59 -18.06
N SER A 299 8.38 12.38 -17.52
CA SER A 299 7.76 11.19 -18.11
C SER A 299 6.24 11.33 -18.20
N VAL A 300 5.66 10.72 -19.23
CA VAL A 300 4.20 10.66 -19.38
C VAL A 300 3.67 9.56 -18.46
N ALA A 301 2.82 9.93 -17.51
CA ALA A 301 2.13 8.99 -16.63
C ALA A 301 0.65 8.84 -17.02
N ASP A 302 0.11 7.63 -16.93
CA ASP A 302 -1.32 7.36 -17.16
C ASP A 302 -1.85 6.52 -15.99
N VAL A 303 -2.85 7.04 -15.29
CA VAL A 303 -3.60 6.31 -14.24
C VAL A 303 -5.09 6.54 -14.48
N GLN A 304 -5.88 5.48 -14.41
CA GLN A 304 -7.32 5.60 -14.63
C GLN A 304 -8.16 4.61 -13.83
N ASP A 305 -9.40 5.00 -13.54
CA ASP A 305 -10.42 4.13 -12.94
C ASP A 305 -9.98 3.65 -11.56
N ILE A 306 -9.83 4.59 -10.63
CA ILE A 306 -9.39 4.31 -9.26
C ILE A 306 -10.55 4.58 -8.31
N LEU A 307 -10.95 3.58 -7.52
CA LEU A 307 -11.97 3.70 -6.49
C LEU A 307 -11.38 3.28 -5.15
N ILE A 308 -11.35 4.21 -4.20
CA ILE A 308 -10.91 3.95 -2.84
C ILE A 308 -12.06 4.32 -1.92
N GLU A 309 -12.64 3.34 -1.20
CA GLU A 309 -13.84 3.60 -0.42
C GLU A 309 -13.97 2.83 0.88
N ASN A 310 -14.70 3.39 1.85
CA ASN A 310 -14.96 2.75 3.14
C ASN A 310 -13.63 2.41 3.86
N VAL A 311 -12.84 3.44 4.17
CA VAL A 311 -11.52 3.28 4.81
C VAL A 311 -11.45 4.09 6.08
N GLN A 312 -10.91 3.46 7.13
CA GLN A 312 -10.54 4.14 8.36
C GLN A 312 -9.07 4.57 8.32
N MET A 313 -8.85 5.86 8.47
CA MET A 313 -7.54 6.51 8.48
C MET A 313 -7.27 7.06 9.87
N LYS A 314 -6.14 6.74 10.48
CA LYS A 314 -5.82 7.25 11.82
C LYS A 314 -4.37 7.62 11.96
N ASN A 315 -4.09 8.82 12.48
CA ASN A 315 -2.72 9.31 12.66
C ASN A 315 -1.87 9.21 11.38
N THR A 316 -2.49 9.23 10.20
CA THR A 316 -1.79 9.25 8.92
C THR A 316 -1.51 10.70 8.54
N LEU A 317 -0.42 10.95 7.82
CA LEU A 317 -0.11 12.30 7.35
C LEU A 317 -1.17 12.81 6.36
N TYR A 318 -1.62 11.94 5.47
CA TYR A 318 -2.65 12.23 4.48
C TYR A 318 -3.83 11.27 4.60
N GLY A 319 -5.02 11.73 4.23
CA GLY A 319 -6.16 10.85 3.97
C GLY A 319 -6.09 10.34 2.53
N ALA A 320 -6.62 11.15 1.61
CA ALA A 320 -6.45 11.00 0.17
C ALA A 320 -5.28 11.86 -0.31
N ARG A 321 -4.33 11.26 -1.03
CA ARG A 321 -3.20 11.96 -1.63
C ARG A 321 -3.09 11.70 -3.12
N PHE A 322 -2.98 12.78 -3.90
CA PHE A 322 -2.45 12.74 -5.26
C PHE A 322 -1.14 13.51 -5.29
N LYS A 323 -0.09 12.90 -5.85
CA LYS A 323 1.23 13.51 -6.00
C LYS A 323 1.76 13.32 -7.43
N SER A 324 2.01 14.41 -8.16
CA SER A 324 2.79 14.37 -9.40
C SER A 324 3.99 15.31 -9.31
N TRP A 325 5.07 14.94 -10.00
CA TRP A 325 6.30 15.69 -10.01
C TRP A 325 6.13 17.08 -10.64
N THR A 326 6.87 18.05 -10.10
CA THR A 326 7.07 19.35 -10.75
C THR A 326 7.66 19.13 -12.15
N GLY A 327 6.99 19.67 -13.18
CA GLY A 327 7.36 19.43 -14.58
C GLY A 327 6.99 18.04 -15.11
N GLY A 328 6.16 17.28 -14.39
CA GLY A 328 5.64 15.98 -14.84
C GLY A 328 4.67 16.08 -16.01
N ASN A 329 4.26 14.95 -16.58
CA ASN A 329 3.36 14.92 -17.73
C ASN A 329 2.37 13.74 -17.64
N GLY A 330 1.36 13.75 -18.49
CA GLY A 330 0.35 12.71 -18.61
C GLY A 330 -0.98 13.06 -17.95
N LEU A 331 -1.76 12.04 -17.58
CA LEU A 331 -3.15 12.18 -17.16
C LEU A 331 -3.51 11.14 -16.08
N ALA A 332 -4.04 11.61 -14.96
CA ALA A 332 -4.79 10.80 -14.02
C ALA A 332 -6.28 11.11 -14.18
N ARG A 333 -7.13 10.09 -14.41
CA ARG A 333 -8.55 10.31 -14.66
C ARG A 333 -9.48 9.33 -13.98
N ASN A 334 -10.72 9.75 -13.70
CA ASN A 334 -11.75 8.93 -13.09
C ASN A 334 -11.27 8.31 -11.77
N VAL A 335 -11.05 9.18 -10.79
CA VAL A 335 -10.51 8.81 -9.48
C VAL A 335 -11.52 9.21 -8.41
N THR A 336 -11.91 8.27 -7.56
CA THR A 336 -12.84 8.51 -6.47
C THR A 336 -12.25 8.04 -5.14
N TRP A 337 -12.24 8.93 -4.16
CA TRP A 337 -12.17 8.56 -2.74
C TRP A 337 -13.54 8.78 -2.12
N LYS A 338 -14.12 7.76 -1.46
CA LYS A 338 -15.48 7.82 -0.93
C LYS A 338 -15.60 7.21 0.47
N ASN A 339 -16.37 7.83 1.36
CA ASN A 339 -16.60 7.33 2.72
C ASN A 339 -15.27 7.10 3.47
N ILE A 340 -14.49 8.18 3.59
CA ILE A 340 -13.19 8.16 4.27
C ILE A 340 -13.37 8.74 5.67
N PHE A 341 -13.09 7.90 6.68
CA PHE A 341 -13.21 8.28 8.08
C PHE A 341 -11.81 8.53 8.63
N PHE A 342 -11.50 9.77 8.96
CA PHE A 342 -10.15 10.15 9.36
C PHE A 342 -10.08 10.61 10.83
N THR A 343 -9.00 10.28 11.52
CA THR A 343 -8.76 10.71 12.90
C THR A 343 -7.33 11.15 13.04
N ASN A 344 -7.12 12.41 13.45
CA ASN A 344 -5.81 13.03 13.62
C ASN A 344 -5.00 12.96 12.32
N VAL A 345 -5.57 13.47 11.23
CA VAL A 345 -4.92 13.49 9.91
C VAL A 345 -4.64 14.94 9.52
N PRO A 346 -3.37 15.39 9.45
CA PRO A 346 -3.03 16.77 9.12
C PRO A 346 -3.56 17.23 7.75
N PHE A 347 -3.56 16.35 6.75
CA PHE A 347 -3.98 16.67 5.38
C PHE A 347 -5.02 15.67 4.83
N PRO A 348 -6.32 15.80 5.19
CA PRO A 348 -7.33 14.83 4.78
C PRO A 348 -7.48 14.66 3.26
N ILE A 349 -7.47 15.77 2.51
CA ILE A 349 -7.45 15.78 1.05
C ILE A 349 -6.25 16.61 0.58
N TYR A 350 -5.28 15.98 -0.07
CA TYR A 350 -4.09 16.66 -0.59
C TYR A 350 -3.84 16.29 -2.04
N VAL A 351 -3.87 17.28 -2.92
CA VAL A 351 -3.61 17.11 -4.34
C VAL A 351 -2.49 18.06 -4.71
N THR A 352 -1.32 17.52 -5.08
CA THR A 352 -0.18 18.32 -5.50
C THR A 352 0.36 17.90 -6.86
N GLN A 353 0.68 18.91 -7.67
CA GLN A 353 1.50 18.76 -8.87
C GLN A 353 2.90 19.35 -8.71
N ASN A 354 3.21 19.80 -7.50
CA ASN A 354 4.44 20.45 -7.13
C ASN A 354 5.41 19.48 -6.44
N TYR A 355 5.20 18.16 -6.49
CA TYR A 355 6.04 17.19 -5.79
C TYR A 355 7.49 17.24 -6.28
N TRP A 356 8.44 17.13 -5.36
CA TRP A 356 9.85 16.86 -5.65
C TRP A 356 10.48 16.14 -4.46
N ASP A 357 11.54 15.41 -4.72
CA ASP A 357 12.30 14.72 -3.70
C ASP A 357 13.38 15.64 -3.14
N GLN A 358 13.18 16.08 -1.89
CA GLN A 358 14.10 16.99 -1.19
C GLN A 358 15.43 16.32 -0.83
N GLY A 359 15.49 14.98 -0.76
CA GLY A 359 16.71 14.24 -0.52
C GLY A 359 17.66 14.21 -1.71
N ILE A 360 17.15 14.46 -2.92
CA ILE A 360 17.94 14.42 -4.17
C ILE A 360 18.46 15.80 -4.56
N GLY A 361 17.85 16.88 -4.08
CA GLY A 361 18.33 18.24 -4.36
C GLY A 361 17.26 19.33 -4.23
N PRO A 362 17.59 20.56 -4.68
CA PRO A 362 16.64 21.67 -4.66
C PRO A 362 15.43 21.41 -5.58
N LYS A 363 14.31 22.08 -5.28
CA LYS A 363 13.11 22.01 -6.12
C LYS A 363 13.46 22.35 -7.57
N PRO A 364 13.06 21.52 -8.56
CA PRO A 364 13.26 21.84 -9.96
C PRO A 364 12.65 23.18 -10.33
N ASN A 365 13.45 24.07 -10.94
CA ASN A 365 12.97 25.33 -11.50
C ASN A 365 12.49 25.08 -12.93
N THR A 366 11.25 24.63 -13.11
CA THR A 366 10.68 24.38 -14.43
C THR A 366 9.88 25.60 -14.89
N THR A 367 10.29 26.21 -15.99
CA THR A 367 9.48 27.20 -16.72
C THR A 367 8.42 26.52 -17.61
N SER A 368 8.47 25.20 -17.73
CA SER A 368 7.45 24.42 -18.42
C SER A 368 6.17 24.43 -17.60
N THR A 369 5.08 24.78 -18.26
CA THR A 369 3.70 24.64 -17.77
C THR A 369 3.17 23.22 -17.89
N ASN A 370 4.00 22.25 -18.29
CA ASN A 370 3.58 20.85 -18.35
C ASN A 370 3.56 20.26 -16.94
N ASN A 371 2.43 19.64 -16.64
CA ASN A 371 2.13 18.97 -15.39
C ASN A 371 1.29 17.73 -15.71
N THR A 372 1.27 16.73 -14.82
CA THR A 372 0.34 15.60 -14.97
C THR A 372 -1.08 16.12 -14.72
N HIS A 373 -1.89 16.18 -15.78
CA HIS A 373 -3.27 16.65 -15.70
C HIS A 373 -4.13 15.72 -14.82
N ILE A 374 -5.12 16.28 -14.15
CA ILE A 374 -6.12 15.51 -13.41
C ILE A 374 -7.51 15.79 -13.96
N GLN A 375 -8.29 14.72 -14.13
CA GLN A 375 -9.64 14.80 -14.68
C GLN A 375 -10.60 13.89 -13.90
N ASP A 376 -11.82 14.34 -13.61
CA ASP A 376 -12.87 13.52 -13.01
C ASP A 376 -12.44 12.95 -11.64
N PHE A 377 -12.04 13.84 -10.73
CA PHE A 377 -11.70 13.48 -9.35
C PHE A 377 -12.89 13.76 -8.44
N LEU A 378 -13.30 12.75 -7.67
CA LEU A 378 -14.37 12.87 -6.69
C LEU A 378 -13.85 12.52 -5.30
N PHE A 379 -13.99 13.46 -4.37
CA PHE A 379 -13.80 13.23 -2.94
C PHE A 379 -15.18 13.29 -2.28
N GLN A 380 -15.69 12.17 -1.78
CA GLN A 380 -17.05 12.09 -1.29
C GLN A 380 -17.11 11.56 0.14
N ASN A 381 -17.88 12.22 1.01
CA ASN A 381 -18.15 11.77 2.38
C ASN A 381 -16.86 11.56 3.19
N PHE A 382 -16.11 12.64 3.40
CA PHE A 382 -14.95 12.65 4.29
C PHE A 382 -15.38 13.17 5.66
N VAL A 383 -15.17 12.39 6.71
CA VAL A 383 -15.62 12.75 8.07
C VAL A 383 -14.51 12.48 9.07
N GLY A 384 -14.13 13.47 9.88
CA GLY A 384 -13.01 13.24 10.79
C GLY A 384 -12.37 14.43 11.49
N THR A 385 -11.26 14.15 12.18
CA THR A 385 -10.46 15.15 12.90
C THR A 385 -9.11 15.45 12.23
N ILE A 386 -8.79 16.73 12.08
CA ILE A 386 -7.53 17.27 11.57
C ILE A 386 -6.57 17.45 12.73
N GLU A 387 -5.37 16.87 12.64
CA GLU A 387 -4.29 17.14 13.61
C GLU A 387 -3.69 18.52 13.30
N ASP A 388 -4.23 19.56 13.96
CA ASP A 388 -3.83 20.95 13.79
C ASP A 388 -2.87 21.45 14.89
N LYS A 389 -2.39 20.53 15.72
CA LYS A 389 -1.28 20.75 16.65
C LYS A 389 0.05 20.59 15.91
N PRO A 390 1.14 21.20 16.39
CA PRO A 390 2.46 21.03 15.79
C PRO A 390 2.83 19.56 15.62
N TYR A 391 2.91 19.14 14.36
CA TYR A 391 3.29 17.80 13.93
C TYR A 391 4.58 17.91 13.12
N VAL A 392 5.54 17.04 13.43
CA VAL A 392 6.78 16.86 12.65
C VAL A 392 6.88 15.36 12.37
N GLU A 393 6.84 15.03 11.09
CA GLU A 393 6.97 13.67 10.58
C GLU A 393 8.41 13.15 10.79
N GLY A 394 8.57 11.84 11.03
CA GLY A 394 9.87 11.26 11.39
C GLY A 394 10.88 11.23 10.23
N SER A 395 10.42 11.25 8.98
CA SER A 395 11.19 11.29 7.74
C SER A 395 11.59 12.70 7.28
N CYS A 396 11.36 13.74 8.09
CA CYS A 396 11.79 15.09 7.73
C CYS A 396 13.31 15.15 7.53
N VAL A 397 13.74 15.47 6.31
CA VAL A 397 15.15 15.64 5.92
C VAL A 397 15.58 17.12 5.85
N SER A 398 14.66 18.04 6.10
CA SER A 398 14.77 19.48 5.88
C SER A 398 13.87 20.27 6.83
N ASP A 399 14.16 21.56 6.98
CA ASP A 399 13.29 22.54 7.67
C ASP A 399 13.05 23.74 6.72
N PRO A 400 11.80 23.99 6.26
CA PRO A 400 10.59 23.24 6.58
C PRO A 400 10.60 21.82 5.97
N CYS A 401 9.88 20.89 6.62
CA CYS A 401 9.83 19.48 6.22
C CYS A 401 9.24 19.26 4.80
N TRP A 402 9.47 18.08 4.23
CA TRP A 402 9.11 17.76 2.85
C TRP A 402 7.60 17.86 2.51
N TYR A 403 6.72 17.73 3.50
CA TYR A 403 5.27 17.89 3.31
C TYR A 403 4.80 19.34 3.47
N ALA A 404 5.69 20.28 3.80
CA ALA A 404 5.31 21.66 4.06
C ALA A 404 4.78 22.34 2.79
N VAL A 405 3.60 22.94 2.91
CA VAL A 405 2.96 23.71 1.83
C VAL A 405 3.06 25.19 2.19
N PRO A 406 3.69 26.04 1.37
CA PRO A 406 3.77 27.48 1.63
C PRO A 406 2.38 28.10 1.86
N GLY A 407 2.19 28.76 3.00
CA GLY A 407 0.94 29.41 3.37
C GLY A 407 -0.10 28.52 4.07
N ALA A 408 0.11 27.20 4.13
CA ALA A 408 -0.76 26.33 4.91
C ALA A 408 -0.67 26.62 6.41
N THR A 409 -1.80 26.49 7.10
CA THR A 409 -1.90 26.78 8.53
C THR A 409 -2.01 25.54 9.41
N GLY A 410 -2.01 24.36 8.78
CA GLY A 410 -2.22 23.06 9.43
C GLY A 410 -3.68 22.79 9.78
N LYS A 411 -4.62 23.53 9.19
CA LYS A 411 -6.08 23.45 9.49
C LYS A 411 -6.90 23.13 8.25
N GLU A 412 -6.22 22.85 7.16
CA GLU A 412 -6.83 22.67 5.85
C GLU A 412 -7.41 21.27 5.71
N VAL A 413 -8.72 21.16 5.51
CA VAL A 413 -9.35 19.86 5.20
C VAL A 413 -9.05 19.43 3.75
N ALA A 414 -8.82 20.41 2.87
CA ALA A 414 -8.44 20.20 1.49
C ALA A 414 -7.40 21.23 1.04
N ILE A 415 -6.33 20.75 0.40
CA ILE A 415 -5.32 21.56 -0.27
C ILE A 415 -5.20 21.08 -1.72
N LEU A 416 -5.47 21.99 -2.66
CA LEU A 416 -5.26 21.81 -4.09
C LEU A 416 -4.05 22.65 -4.52
N ASP A 417 -2.87 22.06 -4.41
CA ASP A 417 -1.57 22.64 -4.75
C ASP A 417 -1.20 22.33 -6.22
N LEU A 418 -1.86 23.06 -7.12
CA LEU A 418 -1.88 22.77 -8.56
C LEU A 418 -1.16 23.82 -9.39
N TYR A 419 -0.58 23.41 -10.51
CA TYR A 419 -0.07 24.34 -11.53
C TYR A 419 -1.23 24.98 -12.31
N PRO A 420 -1.13 26.25 -12.71
CA PRO A 420 -2.04 26.82 -13.69
C PRO A 420 -1.87 26.08 -15.02
N GLY A 421 -2.97 25.79 -15.71
CA GLY A 421 -2.90 25.12 -17.01
C GLY A 421 -2.45 26.06 -18.14
N THR A 422 -2.37 25.54 -19.36
CA THR A 422 -1.95 26.30 -20.55
C THR A 422 -3.15 26.80 -21.36
N GLY A 423 -3.18 28.10 -21.66
CA GLY A 423 -4.26 28.70 -22.44
C GLY A 423 -5.62 28.57 -21.75
N SER A 424 -6.62 27.98 -22.41
CA SER A 424 -7.96 27.71 -21.85
C SER A 424 -8.09 26.34 -21.17
N LEU A 425 -7.01 25.55 -21.12
CA LEU A 425 -7.00 24.23 -20.49
C LEU A 425 -6.64 24.40 -19.01
N PHE A 426 -7.48 23.91 -18.12
CA PHE A 426 -7.17 23.83 -16.70
C PHE A 426 -6.30 22.60 -16.41
N SER A 427 -5.46 22.73 -15.40
CA SER A 427 -4.69 21.62 -14.87
C SER A 427 -5.58 20.53 -14.27
N ALA A 428 -6.63 20.97 -13.58
CA ALA A 428 -7.62 20.14 -12.94
C ALA A 428 -8.99 20.35 -13.57
N ASN A 429 -9.51 19.31 -14.20
CA ASN A 429 -10.83 19.30 -14.82
C ASN A 429 -11.78 18.40 -14.02
N ASN A 430 -12.99 18.89 -13.74
CA ASN A 430 -14.02 18.16 -13.01
C ASN A 430 -13.52 17.53 -11.69
N VAL A 431 -12.96 18.37 -10.81
CA VAL A 431 -12.54 17.97 -9.46
C VAL A 431 -13.58 18.45 -8.46
N VAL A 432 -14.18 17.55 -7.67
CA VAL A 432 -15.27 17.89 -6.75
C VAL A 432 -15.07 17.22 -5.39
N ALA A 433 -15.22 18.01 -4.31
CA ALA A 433 -15.27 17.55 -2.94
C ALA A 433 -16.68 17.74 -2.37
N LYS A 434 -17.36 16.64 -2.03
CA LYS A 434 -18.76 16.59 -1.62
C LYS A 434 -18.92 15.93 -0.26
N GLY A 435 -19.75 16.51 0.62
CA GLY A 435 -20.02 15.93 1.94
C GLY A 435 -18.77 15.89 2.82
N ILE A 436 -18.03 17.00 2.88
CA ILE A 436 -16.81 17.11 3.68
C ILE A 436 -17.17 17.66 5.06
N LEU A 437 -16.88 16.89 6.11
CA LEU A 437 -17.12 17.23 7.51
C LEU A 437 -15.84 17.01 8.33
N GLY A 438 -14.97 18.00 8.32
CA GLY A 438 -13.75 18.02 9.14
C GLY A 438 -13.93 18.84 10.42
N PHE A 439 -13.20 18.46 11.46
CA PHE A 439 -13.04 19.23 12.70
C PHE A 439 -11.56 19.33 13.03
N THR A 440 -11.09 20.45 13.57
CA THR A 440 -9.73 20.53 14.10
C THR A 440 -9.69 19.98 15.53
N GLU A 441 -8.57 19.40 15.95
CA GLU A 441 -8.41 18.95 17.34
C GLU A 441 -8.51 20.11 18.34
N THR A 442 -8.07 21.31 17.97
CA THR A 442 -8.11 22.49 18.86
C THR A 442 -9.44 23.23 18.82
N GLY A 443 -10.37 22.86 17.93
CA GLY A 443 -11.61 23.61 17.69
C GLY A 443 -11.43 24.87 16.85
N ALA A 444 -10.23 25.13 16.31
CA ALA A 444 -9.99 26.17 15.33
C ALA A 444 -10.84 26.01 14.07
N GLN A 445 -11.13 27.12 13.38
CA GLN A 445 -11.90 27.11 12.15
C GLN A 445 -11.18 26.29 11.06
N VAL A 446 -11.89 25.33 10.47
CA VAL A 446 -11.40 24.52 9.34
C VAL A 446 -11.20 25.38 8.10
N ARG A 447 -10.12 25.11 7.37
CA ARG A 447 -9.68 25.90 6.21
C ARG A 447 -9.56 25.05 4.95
N VAL A 448 -9.27 25.72 3.84
CA VAL A 448 -8.89 25.15 2.55
C VAL A 448 -7.83 26.00 1.89
N MET A 449 -7.12 25.40 0.93
CA MET A 449 -6.25 26.10 -0.01
C MET A 449 -6.56 25.65 -1.43
N CYS A 450 -6.78 26.62 -2.32
CA CYS A 450 -7.16 26.36 -3.71
C CYS A 450 -7.02 27.63 -4.54
N SER A 451 -6.50 27.51 -5.76
CA SER A 451 -6.45 28.59 -6.73
C SER A 451 -7.49 28.40 -7.84
N SER A 452 -8.40 29.36 -7.98
CA SER A 452 -9.47 29.32 -9.01
C SER A 452 -8.94 29.33 -10.45
N THR A 453 -7.68 29.72 -10.67
CA THR A 453 -7.05 29.69 -12.00
C THR A 453 -6.54 28.30 -12.40
N THR A 454 -6.59 27.33 -11.49
CA THR A 454 -6.03 25.98 -11.70
C THR A 454 -7.12 24.92 -11.92
N VAL A 455 -8.37 25.24 -11.61
CA VAL A 455 -9.53 24.33 -11.63
C VAL A 455 -10.62 24.83 -12.58
N SER A 456 -11.27 23.91 -13.29
CA SER A 456 -12.27 24.26 -14.32
C SER A 456 -13.71 24.48 -13.83
N ASN A 457 -14.00 24.11 -12.58
CA ASN A 457 -15.36 23.93 -12.08
C ASN A 457 -15.47 24.34 -10.61
N ASP A 458 -16.71 24.39 -10.10
CA ASP A 458 -16.99 24.45 -8.66
C ASP A 458 -16.46 23.16 -8.00
N VAL A 459 -15.45 23.30 -7.13
CA VAL A 459 -14.78 22.18 -6.45
C VAL A 459 -15.55 21.65 -5.25
N GLY A 460 -16.76 22.16 -4.99
CA GLY A 460 -17.60 21.79 -3.84
C GLY A 460 -17.35 22.65 -2.59
N PHE A 461 -16.40 23.58 -2.67
CA PHE A 461 -16.17 24.62 -1.68
C PHE A 461 -15.65 25.88 -2.35
N LYS A 462 -15.72 27.01 -1.65
CA LYS A 462 -15.13 28.27 -2.14
C LYS A 462 -13.62 28.06 -2.35
N CYS A 463 -13.17 28.09 -3.61
CA CYS A 463 -11.76 27.89 -3.96
C CYS A 463 -10.94 29.17 -3.67
N TRP A 464 -10.22 29.16 -2.54
CA TRP A 464 -9.35 30.23 -2.04
C TRP A 464 -8.51 29.72 -0.86
N ASP A 465 -7.61 30.55 -0.36
CA ASP A 465 -6.87 30.29 0.89
C ASP A 465 -7.61 30.93 2.08
N GLY A 466 -8.40 30.13 2.80
CA GLY A 466 -9.34 30.70 3.78
C GLY A 466 -10.19 29.66 4.50
N PRO A 467 -11.21 30.10 5.26
CA PRO A 467 -12.21 29.22 5.85
C PRO A 467 -12.86 28.30 4.82
N PHE A 468 -13.11 27.05 5.22
CA PHE A 468 -13.91 26.11 4.43
C PHE A 468 -15.36 26.57 4.39
N ILE A 469 -15.87 26.80 3.18
CA ILE A 469 -17.26 27.20 2.93
C ILE A 469 -17.79 26.30 1.81
N PRO A 470 -18.71 25.37 2.09
CA PRO A 470 -19.27 24.49 1.06
C PRO A 470 -20.07 25.31 0.04
N THR A 471 -19.97 24.92 -1.22
CA THR A 471 -20.78 25.45 -2.33
C THR A 471 -21.90 24.48 -2.66
N ARG A 472 -22.78 24.83 -3.62
CA ARG A 472 -23.87 23.95 -4.05
C ARG A 472 -23.35 22.58 -4.53
N ALA A 473 -22.20 22.52 -5.21
CA ALA A 473 -21.63 21.26 -5.68
C ALA A 473 -21.16 20.36 -4.52
N GLY A 474 -20.83 20.93 -3.36
CA GLY A 474 -20.31 20.21 -2.21
C GLY A 474 -21.35 19.75 -1.18
N LEU A 475 -22.60 20.21 -1.32
CA LEU A 475 -23.72 19.83 -0.46
C LEU A 475 -24.27 18.42 -0.77
#